data_AF-A0A521RZC7-F1
#
_entry.id   AF-A0A521RZC7-F1
#
_cell.length_a   1.000
_cell.length_b   1.000
_cell.length_c   1.000
_cell.angle_alpha   90.00
_cell.angle_beta   90.00
_cell.angle_gamma   90.00
#
_symmetry.space_group_name_H-M   'P 1'
#
loop_
_entity.id
_entity.type
_entity.pdbx_description
1 polymer ?
#
loop_
_entity_poly.entity_id
_entity_poly.type
_entity_poly.pdbx_seq_one_letter_code
_entity_poly.pdbx_strand_id
1 'polypeptide(L)'
;MTREAGREQARTVVEGVLVGIDVGTSKVCALIGEVSRDGKVTVIGHGTVPSLGLKKGAVVNIDQTVRSIADAVEKAERLSGWKIDKAFVGVGGAQVESLNSTGQVAVTAHDREISREDILRAIEVARAVAIPSNREVLHVERRGFIVDGQEGVKDPLGMSALRLEVETHIVTAPATAVQNLTKCVAAAGVKIDERVANALAAADAVASETEKELGVAIADIGAGTIDLAMFNEGSPFHTSVLPVGGNFVTNDVAIGIKTSLPVAEELKIRHGTCDLRGIAEDEEISVSVLGEEAGRNISRLELCQVIEARMRETFELVGAEMRSAGAGMLPAGLILTGGAAQLSGIAELGRDVLQMPVRVVAPTGVGGLTDSILTPAYATAIGLLEWGARSLADGEPARYESAPAFGILGRIRDALRSIFP
;
A
#
# COMPACT_ATOMS: atom_id res chain seq x y z
N MET A 1 -42.37 -38.45 -4.01
CA MET A 1 -42.59 -37.00 -3.82
C MET A 1 -41.41 -36.45 -3.05
N THR A 2 -40.34 -36.17 -3.78
CA THR A 2 -39.06 -35.61 -3.31
C THR A 2 -39.18 -34.09 -3.41
N ARG A 3 -39.03 -33.38 -2.29
CA ARG A 3 -38.91 -31.91 -2.26
C ARG A 3 -37.43 -31.55 -2.36
N GLU A 4 -37.04 -31.01 -3.51
CA GLU A 4 -35.81 -30.26 -3.69
C GLU A 4 -35.91 -28.95 -2.91
N ALA A 5 -35.10 -28.79 -1.87
CA ALA A 5 -34.85 -27.51 -1.23
C ALA A 5 -33.75 -26.81 -2.03
N GLY A 6 -34.15 -25.87 -2.89
CA GLY A 6 -33.24 -24.95 -3.55
C GLY A 6 -32.52 -24.09 -2.52
N ARG A 7 -31.19 -24.21 -2.48
CA ARG A 7 -30.30 -23.21 -1.87
C ARG A 7 -30.30 -22.00 -2.79
N GLU A 8 -31.10 -21.00 -2.46
CA GLU A 8 -31.00 -19.66 -3.02
C GLU A 8 -29.73 -19.02 -2.42
N GLN A 9 -28.64 -18.99 -3.20
CA GLN A 9 -27.46 -18.20 -2.84
C GLN A 9 -27.89 -16.73 -2.83
N ALA A 10 -27.86 -16.10 -1.65
CA ALA A 10 -28.04 -14.67 -1.52
C ALA A 10 -27.01 -13.96 -2.43
N ARG A 11 -27.48 -13.38 -3.53
CA ARG A 11 -26.65 -12.54 -4.41
C ARG A 11 -26.19 -11.34 -3.58
N THR A 12 -24.91 -11.32 -3.23
CA THR A 12 -24.25 -10.13 -2.70
C THR A 12 -24.45 -9.01 -3.74
N VAL A 13 -25.12 -7.92 -3.35
CA VAL A 13 -25.39 -6.80 -4.25
C VAL A 13 -24.10 -6.01 -4.40
N VAL A 14 -23.54 -6.03 -5.60
CA VAL A 14 -22.35 -5.25 -5.99
C VAL A 14 -22.72 -3.77 -6.01
N GLU A 15 -21.95 -2.96 -5.30
CA GLU A 15 -22.10 -1.51 -5.20
C GLU A 15 -21.16 -0.78 -6.18
N GLY A 16 -19.98 -1.35 -6.45
CA GLY A 16 -19.05 -0.80 -7.42
C GLY A 16 -17.94 -1.77 -7.84
N VAL A 17 -17.20 -1.36 -8.87
CA VAL A 17 -15.94 -2.02 -9.29
C VAL A 17 -14.80 -1.04 -9.08
N LEU A 18 -13.77 -1.48 -8.38
CA LEU A 18 -12.58 -0.71 -8.07
C LEU A 18 -11.35 -1.35 -8.71
N VAL A 19 -10.36 -0.51 -9.01
CA VAL A 19 -9.07 -0.96 -9.53
C VAL A 19 -7.95 -0.37 -8.70
N GLY A 20 -7.02 -1.23 -8.27
CA GLY A 20 -5.78 -0.84 -7.62
C GLY A 20 -4.59 -1.15 -8.54
N ILE A 21 -3.69 -0.19 -8.73
CA ILE A 21 -2.43 -0.39 -9.46
C ILE A 21 -1.26 -0.03 -8.56
N ASP A 22 -0.51 -1.05 -8.15
CA ASP A 22 0.77 -0.91 -7.46
C ASP A 22 1.93 -1.02 -8.46
N VAL A 23 2.72 0.05 -8.59
CA VAL A 23 3.86 0.12 -9.49
C VAL A 23 5.15 0.03 -8.68
N GLY A 24 5.55 -1.20 -8.37
CA GLY A 24 6.73 -1.51 -7.57
C GLY A 24 8.04 -1.57 -8.37
N THR A 25 9.16 -1.57 -7.63
CA THR A 25 10.50 -1.72 -8.23
C THR A 25 10.74 -3.09 -8.86
N SER A 26 10.15 -4.16 -8.29
CA SER A 26 10.33 -5.53 -8.81
C SER A 26 9.18 -5.99 -9.70
N LYS A 27 7.95 -5.57 -9.41
CA LYS A 27 6.74 -5.97 -10.14
C LYS A 27 5.75 -4.82 -10.24
N VAL A 28 4.89 -4.88 -11.26
CA VAL A 28 3.67 -4.08 -11.33
C VAL A 28 2.49 -5.03 -11.10
N CYS A 29 1.54 -4.60 -10.28
CA CYS A 29 0.35 -5.37 -9.91
C CYS A 29 -0.91 -4.53 -10.14
N ALA A 30 -1.79 -4.98 -11.03
CA ALA A 30 -3.12 -4.44 -11.22
C ALA A 30 -4.16 -5.42 -10.65
N LEU A 31 -5.04 -4.96 -9.78
CA LEU A 31 -6.15 -5.75 -9.23
C LEU A 31 -7.47 -5.08 -9.60
N ILE A 32 -8.48 -5.90 -9.91
CA ILE A 32 -9.86 -5.48 -10.15
C ILE A 32 -10.73 -6.17 -9.09
N GLY A 33 -11.43 -5.37 -8.30
CA GLY A 33 -12.29 -5.86 -7.21
C GLY A 33 -13.72 -5.36 -7.35
N GLU A 34 -14.68 -6.24 -7.08
CA GLU A 34 -16.06 -5.87 -6.81
C GLU A 34 -16.22 -5.51 -5.33
N VAL A 35 -16.86 -4.39 -5.04
CA VAL A 35 -17.19 -3.97 -3.68
C VAL A 35 -18.67 -4.20 -3.45
N SER A 36 -19.00 -4.92 -2.39
CA SER A 36 -20.38 -5.09 -1.93
C SER A 36 -20.80 -3.98 -0.97
N ARG A 37 -22.12 -3.83 -0.75
CA ARG A 37 -22.69 -2.82 0.15
C ARG A 37 -22.18 -2.83 1.59
N ASP A 38 -21.63 -3.95 2.04
CA ASP A 38 -21.01 -4.08 3.36
C ASP A 38 -19.50 -3.74 3.35
N GLY A 39 -19.02 -3.14 2.28
CA GLY A 39 -17.63 -2.70 2.10
C GLY A 39 -16.64 -3.83 1.76
N LYS A 40 -17.11 -5.09 1.63
CA LYS A 40 -16.22 -6.21 1.34
C LYS A 40 -15.75 -6.20 -0.11
N VAL A 41 -14.45 -6.41 -0.29
CA VAL A 41 -13.81 -6.52 -1.59
C VAL A 41 -13.75 -7.98 -2.04
N THR A 42 -14.17 -8.23 -3.27
CA THR A 42 -14.02 -9.52 -3.96
C THR A 42 -13.18 -9.32 -5.21
N VAL A 43 -11.98 -9.89 -5.26
CA VAL A 43 -11.09 -9.76 -6.42
C VAL A 43 -11.60 -10.63 -7.57
N ILE A 44 -11.87 -10.00 -8.71
CA ILE A 44 -12.37 -10.64 -9.93
C ILE A 44 -11.33 -10.67 -11.06
N GLY A 45 -10.23 -9.95 -10.93
CA GLY A 45 -9.12 -9.98 -11.88
C GLY A 45 -7.82 -9.51 -11.26
N HIS A 46 -6.70 -10.08 -11.72
CA HIS A 46 -5.37 -9.68 -11.27
C HIS A 46 -4.36 -9.76 -12.41
N GLY A 47 -3.39 -8.85 -12.42
CA GLY A 47 -2.37 -8.76 -13.44
C GLY A 47 -1.04 -8.42 -12.80
N THR A 48 -0.14 -9.40 -12.74
CA THR A 48 1.20 -9.21 -12.18
C THR A 48 2.25 -9.52 -13.23
N VAL A 49 3.18 -8.58 -13.42
CA VAL A 49 4.30 -8.65 -14.36
C VAL A 49 5.57 -8.08 -13.72
N PRO A 50 6.78 -8.51 -14.16
CA PRO A 50 8.04 -7.88 -13.74
C PRO A 50 8.10 -6.40 -14.11
N SER A 51 8.70 -5.58 -13.25
CA SER A 51 8.91 -4.15 -13.49
C SER A 51 10.29 -3.90 -14.07
N LEU A 52 10.38 -3.11 -15.14
CA LEU A 52 11.65 -2.86 -15.85
C LEU A 52 12.12 -1.40 -15.79
N GLY A 53 11.24 -0.46 -15.42
CA GLY A 53 11.51 0.98 -15.52
C GLY A 53 11.64 1.72 -14.19
N LEU A 54 11.65 1.01 -13.06
CA LEU A 54 11.70 1.59 -11.71
C LEU A 54 12.99 1.25 -10.97
N LYS A 55 13.44 2.18 -10.14
CA LYS A 55 14.55 1.98 -9.20
C LYS A 55 14.24 2.70 -7.89
N LYS A 56 14.19 1.96 -6.78
CA LYS A 56 13.86 2.50 -5.43
C LYS A 56 12.55 3.31 -5.42
N GLY A 57 11.54 2.79 -6.14
CA GLY A 57 10.23 3.41 -6.30
C GLY A 57 10.18 4.64 -7.23
N ALA A 58 11.31 5.09 -7.77
CA ALA A 58 11.34 6.18 -8.76
C ALA A 58 11.37 5.65 -10.19
N VAL A 59 10.62 6.29 -11.09
CA VAL A 59 10.66 5.97 -12.52
C VAL A 59 11.96 6.46 -13.13
N VAL A 60 12.77 5.54 -13.65
CA VAL A 60 14.04 5.82 -14.34
C VAL A 60 13.94 5.62 -15.85
N ASN A 61 12.94 4.86 -16.32
CA ASN A 61 12.63 4.69 -17.75
C ASN A 61 11.11 4.72 -17.96
N ILE A 62 10.62 5.77 -18.62
CA ILE A 62 9.19 5.99 -18.87
C ILE A 62 8.61 4.88 -19.75
N ASP A 63 9.22 4.60 -20.90
CA ASP A 63 8.67 3.65 -21.89
C ASP A 63 8.57 2.22 -21.32
N GLN A 64 9.58 1.78 -20.57
CA GLN A 64 9.57 0.47 -19.90
C GLN A 64 8.52 0.40 -18.79
N THR A 65 8.32 1.51 -18.07
CA THR A 65 7.28 1.59 -17.03
C THR A 65 5.89 1.55 -17.65
N VAL A 66 5.65 2.32 -18.70
CA VAL A 66 4.37 2.32 -19.45
C VAL A 66 4.04 0.91 -19.93
N ARG A 67 5.00 0.20 -20.53
CA ARG A 67 4.80 -1.19 -20.97
C ARG A 67 4.46 -2.12 -19.80
N SER A 68 5.20 -2.05 -18.70
CA SER A 68 4.95 -2.90 -17.52
C SER A 68 3.55 -2.64 -16.93
N ILE A 69 3.08 -1.39 -16.91
CA ILE A 69 1.73 -1.05 -16.46
C ILE A 69 0.68 -1.57 -17.45
N ALA A 70 0.86 -1.34 -18.75
CA ALA A 70 -0.07 -1.79 -19.79
C ALA A 70 -0.22 -3.32 -19.79
N ASP A 71 0.88 -4.07 -19.66
CA ASP A 71 0.87 -5.53 -19.61
C ASP A 71 0.14 -6.05 -18.36
N ALA A 72 0.32 -5.39 -17.20
CA ALA A 72 -0.41 -5.72 -15.98
C ALA A 72 -1.91 -5.46 -16.12
N VAL A 73 -2.28 -4.30 -16.68
CA VAL A 73 -3.66 -3.90 -16.95
C VAL A 73 -4.33 -4.91 -17.89
N GLU A 74 -3.72 -5.21 -19.04
CA GLU A 74 -4.27 -6.16 -20.02
C GLU A 74 -4.49 -7.54 -19.39
N LYS A 75 -3.55 -8.01 -18.57
CA LYS A 75 -3.66 -9.31 -17.89
C LYS A 75 -4.83 -9.33 -16.89
N ALA A 76 -5.02 -8.26 -16.12
CA ALA A 76 -6.14 -8.14 -15.19
C ALA A 76 -7.49 -8.06 -15.92
N GLU A 77 -7.57 -7.27 -16.99
CA GLU A 77 -8.76 -7.14 -17.83
C GLU A 77 -9.16 -8.46 -18.48
N ARG A 78 -8.19 -9.20 -19.02
CA ARG A 78 -8.44 -10.50 -19.64
C ARG A 78 -8.99 -11.54 -18.66
N LEU A 79 -8.52 -11.52 -17.41
CA LEU A 79 -8.96 -12.47 -16.38
C LEU A 79 -10.35 -12.13 -15.82
N SER A 80 -10.67 -10.84 -15.68
CA SER A 80 -11.98 -10.39 -15.17
C SER A 80 -13.06 -10.25 -16.26
N GLY A 81 -12.66 -10.05 -17.51
CA GLY A 81 -13.55 -9.59 -18.58
C GLY A 81 -13.98 -8.12 -18.44
N TRP A 82 -13.40 -7.38 -17.49
CA TRP A 82 -13.72 -5.98 -17.22
C TRP A 82 -12.66 -5.04 -17.80
N LYS A 83 -13.06 -3.89 -18.34
CA LYS A 83 -12.15 -2.90 -18.93
C LYS A 83 -11.80 -1.83 -17.90
N ILE A 84 -10.51 -1.62 -17.64
CA ILE A 84 -10.00 -0.61 -16.72
C ILE A 84 -10.03 0.76 -17.38
N ASP A 85 -10.87 1.67 -16.87
CA ASP A 85 -10.86 3.10 -17.24
C ASP A 85 -10.06 3.94 -16.23
N LYS A 86 -10.24 3.66 -14.94
CA LYS A 86 -9.69 4.44 -13.83
C LYS A 86 -9.22 3.55 -12.68
N ALA A 87 -8.22 4.01 -11.93
CA ALA A 87 -7.63 3.25 -10.83
C ALA A 87 -7.13 4.14 -9.68
N PHE A 88 -7.11 3.56 -8.48
CA PHE A 88 -6.30 3.98 -7.36
C PHE A 88 -4.86 3.55 -7.61
N VAL A 89 -3.92 4.48 -7.53
CA VAL A 89 -2.51 4.23 -7.87
C VAL A 89 -1.64 4.41 -6.64
N GLY A 90 -0.86 3.39 -6.31
CA GLY A 90 0.13 3.44 -5.25
C GLY A 90 1.29 4.38 -5.59
N VAL A 91 1.62 5.28 -4.67
CA VAL A 91 2.78 6.16 -4.70
C VAL A 91 3.71 5.76 -3.55
N GLY A 92 4.85 5.19 -3.91
CA GLY A 92 5.97 4.95 -3.00
C GLY A 92 7.23 5.69 -3.44
N GLY A 93 8.37 5.21 -2.98
CA GLY A 93 9.69 5.69 -3.39
C GLY A 93 10.37 6.53 -2.31
N ALA A 94 11.71 6.56 -2.41
CA ALA A 94 12.69 6.96 -1.39
C ALA A 94 12.51 8.34 -0.70
N GLN A 95 11.51 9.12 -1.03
CA GLN A 95 11.34 10.51 -0.57
C GLN A 95 9.90 10.84 -0.17
N VAL A 96 9.01 9.85 -0.04
CA VAL A 96 7.72 10.06 0.62
C VAL A 96 8.01 10.28 2.11
N GLU A 97 7.48 11.38 2.65
CA GLU A 97 7.72 11.84 4.02
C GLU A 97 6.44 12.47 4.54
N SER A 98 6.23 12.38 5.85
CA SER A 98 5.14 13.04 6.54
C SER A 98 5.60 14.18 7.45
N LEU A 99 4.68 15.10 7.72
CA LEU A 99 4.78 16.03 8.84
C LEU A 99 3.42 16.16 9.53
N ASN A 100 3.45 16.45 10.82
CA ASN A 100 2.24 16.70 11.61
C ASN A 100 2.02 18.21 11.75
N SER A 101 0.76 18.64 11.69
CA SER A 101 0.37 20.04 11.76
C SER A 101 -0.92 20.22 12.54
N THR A 102 -0.99 21.29 13.34
CA THR A 102 -2.16 21.64 14.12
C THR A 102 -2.81 22.91 13.57
N GLY A 103 -4.11 22.86 13.34
CA GLY A 103 -4.92 24.01 12.97
C GLY A 103 -5.83 24.42 14.11
N GLN A 104 -5.92 25.72 14.39
CA GLN A 104 -6.69 26.25 15.52
C GLN A 104 -7.64 27.34 15.04
N VAL A 105 -8.90 27.27 15.50
CA VAL A 105 -9.93 28.29 15.24
C VAL A 105 -10.71 28.61 16.50
N ALA A 106 -11.19 29.84 16.57
CA ALA A 106 -12.21 30.23 17.54
C ALA A 106 -13.60 29.78 17.05
N VAL A 107 -14.43 29.28 17.98
CA VAL A 107 -15.83 28.95 17.73
C VAL A 107 -16.65 30.23 17.87
N THR A 108 -17.32 30.64 16.80
CA THR A 108 -17.96 31.97 16.70
C THR A 108 -19.47 31.93 16.94
N ALA A 109 -20.06 30.73 17.07
CA ALA A 109 -21.48 30.55 17.35
C ALA A 109 -21.86 31.20 18.70
N HIS A 110 -23.09 31.73 18.80
CA HIS A 110 -23.54 32.46 19.99
C HIS A 110 -23.61 31.57 21.25
N ASP A 111 -24.03 30.32 21.06
CA ASP A 111 -24.06 29.24 22.05
C ASP A 111 -22.71 28.52 22.21
N ARG A 112 -21.69 28.93 21.43
CA ARG A 112 -20.37 28.31 21.38
C ARG A 112 -20.40 26.85 20.93
N GLU A 113 -21.45 26.43 20.24
CA GLU A 113 -21.55 25.10 19.69
C GLU A 113 -20.63 24.98 18.45
N ILE A 114 -19.81 23.93 18.43
CA ILE A 114 -18.92 23.64 17.31
C ILE A 114 -19.78 23.17 16.13
N SER A 115 -19.70 23.92 15.04
CA SER A 115 -20.36 23.62 13.78
C SER A 115 -19.44 22.87 12.81
N ARG A 116 -20.02 22.31 11.73
CA ARG A 116 -19.24 21.74 10.62
C ARG A 116 -18.34 22.79 9.96
N GLU A 117 -18.75 24.05 9.94
CA GLU A 117 -17.93 25.13 9.37
C GLU A 117 -16.68 25.37 10.22
N ASP A 118 -16.80 25.33 11.55
CA ASP A 118 -15.64 25.44 12.45
C ASP A 118 -14.63 24.31 12.22
N ILE A 119 -15.12 23.07 12.07
CA ILE A 119 -14.29 21.90 11.76
C ILE A 119 -13.55 22.08 10.42
N LEU A 120 -14.25 22.48 9.37
CA LEU A 120 -13.65 22.71 8.05
C LEU A 120 -12.61 23.83 8.10
N ARG A 121 -12.88 24.93 8.81
CA ARG A 121 -11.92 26.03 9.00
C ARG A 121 -10.68 25.55 9.77
N ALA A 122 -10.84 24.75 10.82
CA ALA A 122 -9.72 24.19 11.56
C ALA A 122 -8.83 23.33 10.68
N ILE A 123 -9.44 22.46 9.86
CA ILE A 123 -8.72 21.59 8.91
C ILE A 123 -7.97 22.43 7.87
N GLU A 124 -8.60 23.46 7.30
CA GLU A 124 -7.94 24.32 6.31
C GLU A 124 -6.73 25.07 6.91
N VAL A 125 -6.80 25.50 8.17
CA VAL A 125 -5.64 26.09 8.87
C VAL A 125 -4.55 25.04 9.11
N ALA A 126 -4.91 23.82 9.52
CA ALA A 126 -3.94 22.74 9.75
C ALA A 126 -3.18 22.38 8.48
N ARG A 127 -3.88 22.42 7.33
CA ARG A 127 -3.31 22.17 5.99
C ARG A 127 -2.44 23.30 5.47
N ALA A 128 -2.56 24.52 6.00
CA ALA A 128 -1.83 25.71 5.55
C ALA A 128 -0.36 25.74 6.00
N VAL A 129 0.30 24.59 5.99
CA VAL A 129 1.75 24.47 6.22
C VAL A 129 2.52 24.83 4.96
N ALA A 130 3.73 25.37 5.15
CA ALA A 130 4.64 25.67 4.05
C ALA A 130 5.19 24.35 3.46
N ILE A 131 4.51 23.82 2.44
CA ILE A 131 5.03 22.71 1.65
C ILE A 131 6.02 23.26 0.60
N PRO A 132 7.26 22.75 0.54
CA PRO A 132 8.20 23.13 -0.49
C PRO A 132 7.62 22.97 -1.89
N SER A 133 7.91 23.90 -2.80
CA SER A 133 7.35 23.92 -4.16
C SER A 133 7.73 22.72 -5.03
N ASN A 134 8.73 21.95 -4.63
CA ASN A 134 9.16 20.71 -5.28
C ASN A 134 8.47 19.46 -4.71
N ARG A 135 7.50 19.60 -3.80
CA ARG A 135 6.73 18.51 -3.21
C ARG A 135 5.24 18.69 -3.48
N GLU A 136 4.53 17.57 -3.58
CA GLU A 136 3.07 17.50 -3.67
C GLU A 136 2.52 16.82 -2.41
N VAL A 137 1.39 17.32 -1.92
CA VAL A 137 0.62 16.66 -0.85
C VAL A 137 -0.13 15.48 -1.46
N LEU A 138 0.04 14.30 -0.87
CA LEU A 138 -0.70 13.10 -1.22
C LEU A 138 -1.94 12.95 -0.34
N HIS A 139 -1.77 13.02 0.98
CA HIS A 139 -2.81 12.79 1.97
C HIS A 139 -2.76 13.82 3.09
N VAL A 140 -3.93 14.11 3.65
CA VAL A 140 -4.10 14.88 4.88
C VAL A 140 -5.04 14.09 5.77
N GLU A 141 -4.48 13.30 6.66
CA GLU A 141 -5.23 12.48 7.59
C GLU A 141 -5.51 13.25 8.87
N ARG A 142 -6.76 13.22 9.34
CA ARG A 142 -7.14 13.83 10.61
C ARG A 142 -6.76 12.87 11.73
N ARG A 143 -6.02 13.32 12.73
CA ARG A 143 -5.64 12.50 13.88
C ARG A 143 -6.62 12.62 15.04
N GLY A 144 -7.21 13.80 15.20
CA GLY A 144 -8.16 14.07 16.26
C GLY A 144 -8.32 15.57 16.48
N PHE A 145 -9.18 15.89 17.43
CA PHE A 145 -9.49 17.26 17.82
C PHE A 145 -9.08 17.50 19.28
N ILE A 146 -8.75 18.75 19.55
CA ILE A 146 -8.52 19.27 20.89
C ILE A 146 -9.56 20.35 21.13
N VAL A 147 -10.37 20.19 22.16
CA VAL A 147 -11.48 21.08 22.49
C VAL A 147 -11.17 21.77 23.81
N ASP A 148 -10.92 23.09 23.79
CA ASP A 148 -10.52 23.88 24.96
C ASP A 148 -9.36 23.26 25.79
N GLY A 149 -8.41 22.62 25.10
CA GLY A 149 -7.25 21.96 25.71
C GLY A 149 -7.49 20.51 26.14
N GLN A 150 -8.70 19.96 25.94
CA GLN A 150 -8.98 18.54 26.11
C GLN A 150 -8.61 17.78 24.82
N GLU A 151 -7.58 16.94 24.89
CA GLU A 151 -7.12 16.06 23.80
C GLU A 151 -8.02 14.82 23.63
N GLY A 152 -7.84 14.10 22.51
CA GLY A 152 -8.50 12.82 22.25
C GLY A 152 -9.96 12.90 21.79
N VAL A 153 -10.42 14.06 21.34
CA VAL A 153 -11.79 14.23 20.82
C VAL A 153 -11.85 13.72 19.38
N LYS A 154 -12.64 12.66 19.12
CA LYS A 154 -12.82 12.10 17.76
C LYS A 154 -13.84 12.88 16.91
N ASP A 155 -14.98 13.24 17.50
CA ASP A 155 -16.02 14.04 16.84
C ASP A 155 -16.40 15.24 17.74
N PRO A 156 -16.01 16.47 17.38
CA PRO A 156 -16.29 17.66 18.17
C PRO A 156 -17.63 18.30 17.81
N LEU A 157 -18.36 17.80 16.80
CA LEU A 157 -19.59 18.42 16.30
C LEU A 157 -20.65 18.46 17.41
N GLY A 158 -21.19 19.64 17.68
CA GLY A 158 -22.20 19.84 18.73
C GLY A 158 -21.64 20.02 20.15
N MET A 159 -20.32 19.93 20.34
CA MET A 159 -19.71 20.26 21.64
C MET A 159 -19.63 21.79 21.82
N SER A 160 -19.76 22.27 23.05
CA SER A 160 -19.54 23.68 23.37
C SER A 160 -18.08 23.96 23.65
N ALA A 161 -17.47 24.93 22.95
CA ALA A 161 -16.07 25.29 23.15
C ALA A 161 -15.76 26.74 22.78
N LEU A 162 -14.72 27.31 23.37
CA LEU A 162 -14.15 28.58 22.91
C LEU A 162 -13.21 28.37 21.71
N ARG A 163 -12.47 27.26 21.74
CA ARG A 163 -11.39 26.96 20.82
C ARG A 163 -11.45 25.51 20.37
N LEU A 164 -11.39 25.34 19.05
CA LEU A 164 -11.27 24.05 18.40
C LEU A 164 -9.88 23.97 17.76
N GLU A 165 -9.17 22.89 18.03
CA GLU A 165 -7.93 22.55 17.36
C GLU A 165 -8.10 21.20 16.67
N VAL A 166 -7.43 21.01 15.54
CA VAL A 166 -7.35 19.74 14.84
C VAL A 166 -5.91 19.40 14.59
N GLU A 167 -5.55 18.16 14.87
CA GLU A 167 -4.25 17.60 14.49
C GLU A 167 -4.38 16.87 13.16
N THR A 168 -3.44 17.14 12.26
CA THR A 168 -3.39 16.51 10.94
C THR A 168 -2.03 15.89 10.69
N HIS A 169 -2.05 14.77 9.99
CA HIS A 169 -0.89 14.08 9.45
C HIS A 169 -0.85 14.30 7.94
N ILE A 170 0.15 15.02 7.47
CA ILE A 170 0.27 15.42 6.06
C ILE A 170 1.35 14.59 5.41
N VAL A 171 0.97 13.76 4.44
CA VAL A 171 1.90 12.93 3.66
C VAL A 171 2.23 13.65 2.36
N THR A 172 3.53 13.75 2.06
CA THR A 172 4.02 14.44 0.87
C THR A 172 4.99 13.57 0.09
N ALA A 173 5.12 13.83 -1.21
CA ALA A 173 6.11 13.18 -2.07
C ALA A 173 6.74 14.20 -3.04
N PRO A 174 7.90 13.89 -3.65
CA PRO A 174 8.49 14.75 -4.66
C PRO A 174 7.55 14.91 -5.86
N ALA A 175 7.27 16.16 -6.25
CA ALA A 175 6.36 16.48 -7.34
C ALA A 175 6.78 15.78 -8.64
N THR A 176 8.08 15.73 -8.93
CA THR A 176 8.61 15.09 -10.14
C THR A 176 8.38 13.57 -10.18
N ALA A 177 8.49 12.89 -9.03
CA ALA A 177 8.24 11.45 -8.93
C ALA A 177 6.76 11.15 -9.19
N VAL A 178 5.88 11.91 -8.54
CA VAL A 178 4.42 11.80 -8.70
C VAL A 178 3.99 12.07 -10.14
N GLN A 179 4.53 13.13 -10.76
CA GLN A 179 4.22 13.49 -12.14
C GLN A 179 4.71 12.44 -13.15
N ASN A 180 5.90 11.88 -12.96
CA ASN A 180 6.42 10.85 -13.85
C ASN A 180 5.59 9.56 -13.78
N LEU A 181 5.20 9.14 -12.57
CA LEU A 181 4.30 8.00 -12.40
C LEU A 181 2.93 8.27 -13.04
N THR A 182 2.35 9.45 -12.79
CA THR A 182 1.07 9.88 -13.37
C THR A 182 1.09 9.83 -14.90
N LYS A 183 2.18 10.33 -15.52
CA LYS A 183 2.38 10.25 -16.97
C LYS A 183 2.44 8.79 -17.46
N CYS A 184 3.12 7.91 -16.74
CA CYS A 184 3.22 6.50 -17.13
C CYS A 184 1.86 5.80 -17.09
N VAL A 185 1.08 6.02 -16.04
CA VAL A 185 -0.27 5.43 -15.90
C VAL A 185 -1.21 5.96 -16.98
N ALA A 186 -1.20 7.27 -17.22
CA ALA A 186 -2.02 7.89 -18.28
C ALA A 186 -1.62 7.37 -19.68
N ALA A 187 -0.33 7.22 -19.96
CA ALA A 187 0.17 6.69 -21.23
C ALA A 187 -0.14 5.18 -21.41
N ALA A 188 -0.37 4.45 -20.32
CA ALA A 188 -0.87 3.08 -20.34
C ALA A 188 -2.40 3.00 -20.56
N GLY A 189 -3.08 4.15 -20.73
CA GLY A 189 -4.51 4.22 -21.03
C GLY A 189 -5.43 4.19 -19.81
N VAL A 190 -4.88 4.43 -18.60
CA VAL A 190 -5.64 4.41 -17.35
C VAL A 190 -5.69 5.81 -16.73
N LYS A 191 -6.88 6.26 -16.31
CA LYS A 191 -7.06 7.48 -15.52
C LYS A 191 -6.76 7.20 -14.05
N ILE A 192 -6.34 8.22 -13.31
CA ILE A 192 -6.10 8.09 -11.88
C ILE A 192 -7.29 8.68 -11.14
N ASP A 193 -7.99 7.85 -10.36
CA ASP A 193 -8.99 8.31 -9.40
C ASP A 193 -8.30 9.01 -8.24
N GLU A 194 -7.32 8.32 -7.63
CA GLU A 194 -6.59 8.83 -6.49
C GLU A 194 -5.16 8.26 -6.45
N ARG A 195 -4.25 9.05 -5.85
CA ARG A 195 -2.86 8.68 -5.60
C ARG A 195 -2.70 8.35 -4.13
N VAL A 196 -2.49 7.09 -3.80
CA VAL A 196 -2.46 6.62 -2.41
C VAL A 196 -1.03 6.37 -1.98
N ALA A 197 -0.63 6.84 -0.80
CA ALA A 197 0.70 6.52 -0.28
C ALA A 197 0.78 5.01 0.01
N ASN A 198 1.81 4.33 -0.52
CA ASN A 198 1.94 2.87 -0.42
C ASN A 198 1.89 2.37 1.03
N ALA A 199 2.54 3.10 1.96
CA ALA A 199 2.57 2.76 3.37
C ALA A 199 1.17 2.72 3.99
N LEU A 200 0.30 3.67 3.63
CA LEU A 200 -1.07 3.75 4.14
C LEU A 200 -1.96 2.68 3.53
N ALA A 201 -1.87 2.46 2.21
CA ALA A 201 -2.58 1.38 1.54
C ALA A 201 -2.19 0.01 2.14
N ALA A 202 -0.89 -0.28 2.25
CA ALA A 202 -0.43 -1.53 2.83
C ALA A 202 -0.91 -1.73 4.27
N ALA A 203 -0.96 -0.66 5.08
CA ALA A 203 -1.46 -0.71 6.45
C ALA A 203 -2.95 -1.10 6.52
N ASP A 204 -3.79 -0.62 5.61
CA ASP A 204 -5.20 -1.00 5.56
C ASP A 204 -5.40 -2.50 5.33
N ALA A 205 -4.56 -3.11 4.49
CA ALA A 205 -4.65 -4.53 4.16
C ALA A 205 -4.21 -5.48 5.29
N VAL A 206 -3.34 -5.02 6.21
CA VAL A 206 -2.64 -5.93 7.15
C VAL A 206 -2.82 -5.60 8.63
N ALA A 207 -3.18 -4.36 8.96
CA ALA A 207 -3.37 -3.93 10.34
C ALA A 207 -4.86 -3.85 10.68
N SER A 208 -5.24 -4.44 11.81
CA SER A 208 -6.60 -4.28 12.33
C SER A 208 -6.80 -2.89 12.96
N GLU A 209 -8.05 -2.42 12.99
CA GLU A 209 -8.39 -1.16 13.66
C GLU A 209 -8.01 -1.16 15.15
N THR A 210 -8.07 -2.31 15.82
CA THR A 210 -7.60 -2.44 17.21
C THR A 210 -6.09 -2.21 17.34
N GLU A 211 -5.30 -2.71 16.39
CA GLU A 211 -3.85 -2.47 16.40
C GLU A 211 -3.51 -1.02 16.09
N LYS A 212 -4.23 -0.39 15.15
CA LYS A 212 -4.09 1.05 14.84
C LYS A 212 -4.48 1.92 16.06
N GLU A 213 -5.50 1.52 16.82
CA GLU A 213 -5.90 2.21 18.06
C GLU A 213 -4.87 2.06 19.18
N LEU A 214 -4.35 0.84 19.40
CA LEU A 214 -3.37 0.57 20.46
C LEU A 214 -2.00 1.18 20.18
N GLY A 215 -1.61 1.21 18.90
CA GLY A 215 -0.33 1.69 18.44
C GLY A 215 0.50 0.58 17.77
N VAL A 216 0.73 0.71 16.47
CA VAL A 216 1.39 -0.31 15.63
C VAL A 216 2.21 0.34 14.52
N ALA A 217 3.36 -0.25 14.20
CA ALA A 217 4.12 0.09 13.00
C ALA A 217 3.88 -0.96 11.91
N ILE A 218 3.79 -0.52 10.66
CA ILE A 218 3.70 -1.37 9.48
C ILE A 218 4.90 -1.05 8.59
N ALA A 219 5.72 -2.05 8.30
CA ALA A 219 6.83 -1.96 7.36
C ALA A 219 6.57 -2.89 6.17
N ASP A 220 6.28 -2.31 5.01
CA ASP A 220 6.22 -3.03 3.73
C ASP A 220 7.63 -3.12 3.16
N ILE A 221 8.26 -4.29 3.30
CA ILE A 221 9.60 -4.55 2.80
C ILE A 221 9.54 -5.01 1.34
N GLY A 222 9.57 -4.02 0.45
CA GLY A 222 9.65 -4.20 -0.99
C GLY A 222 11.04 -4.57 -1.49
N ALA A 223 11.20 -4.58 -2.81
CA ALA A 223 12.48 -4.88 -3.45
C ALA A 223 13.48 -3.72 -3.34
N GLY A 224 13.03 -2.48 -3.54
CA GLY A 224 13.91 -1.31 -3.56
C GLY A 224 13.78 -0.37 -2.36
N THR A 225 12.69 -0.50 -1.60
CA THR A 225 12.28 0.42 -0.54
C THR A 225 11.59 -0.35 0.59
N ILE A 226 11.56 0.27 1.76
CA ILE A 226 10.66 -0.08 2.86
C ILE A 226 9.72 1.10 3.06
N ASP A 227 8.42 0.88 2.89
CA ASP A 227 7.39 1.87 3.18
C ASP A 227 6.94 1.66 4.64
N LEU A 228 7.12 2.68 5.49
CA LEU A 228 6.83 2.64 6.93
C LEU A 228 5.65 3.55 7.25
N ALA A 229 4.64 3.02 7.93
CA ALA A 229 3.57 3.80 8.54
C ALA A 229 3.42 3.43 10.02
N MET A 230 3.25 4.43 10.89
CA MET A 230 3.03 4.24 12.32
C MET A 230 1.70 4.86 12.71
N PHE A 231 0.88 4.08 13.41
CA PHE A 231 -0.45 4.45 13.87
C PHE A 231 -0.49 4.49 15.39
N ASN A 232 -1.31 5.38 15.92
CA ASN A 232 -1.70 5.43 17.33
C ASN A 232 -3.08 6.11 17.40
N GLU A 233 -3.94 5.70 18.34
CA GLU A 233 -5.30 6.25 18.50
C GLU A 233 -6.13 6.21 17.20
N GLY A 234 -5.87 5.19 16.37
CA GLY A 234 -6.61 4.91 15.15
C GLY A 234 -6.13 5.70 13.93
N SER A 235 -5.16 6.60 14.08
CA SER A 235 -4.71 7.50 13.01
C SER A 235 -3.19 7.42 12.77
N PRO A 236 -2.72 7.61 11.53
CA PRO A 236 -1.29 7.66 11.25
C PRO A 236 -0.66 8.92 11.87
N PHE A 237 0.53 8.78 12.42
CA PHE A 237 1.31 9.89 12.97
C PHE A 237 2.73 9.99 12.39
N HIS A 238 3.19 8.93 11.71
CA HIS A 238 4.44 8.93 10.96
C HIS A 238 4.30 8.10 9.69
N THR A 239 4.75 8.64 8.56
CA THR A 239 4.87 7.95 7.28
C THR A 239 6.21 8.32 6.65
N SER A 240 7.02 7.31 6.32
CA SER A 240 8.30 7.54 5.64
C SER A 240 8.69 6.35 4.76
N VAL A 241 9.69 6.55 3.91
CA VAL A 241 10.22 5.50 3.04
C VAL A 241 11.73 5.41 3.15
N LEU A 242 12.22 4.23 3.49
CA LEU A 242 13.65 3.94 3.56
C LEU A 242 14.14 3.42 2.19
N PRO A 243 15.24 3.95 1.62
CA PRO A 243 15.73 3.59 0.28
C PRO A 243 16.56 2.28 0.26
N VAL A 244 16.13 1.30 1.05
CA VAL A 244 16.70 -0.05 1.21
C VAL A 244 15.57 -1.08 1.06
N GLY A 245 15.88 -2.30 0.64
CA GLY A 245 14.88 -3.35 0.45
C GLY A 245 15.52 -4.67 0.01
N GLY A 246 14.71 -5.64 -0.42
CA GLY A 246 15.16 -6.99 -0.76
C GLY A 246 16.27 -7.08 -1.83
N ASN A 247 16.41 -6.09 -2.71
CA ASN A 247 17.48 -6.03 -3.71
C ASN A 247 18.86 -5.81 -3.08
N PHE A 248 18.94 -5.18 -1.90
CA PHE A 248 20.21 -5.05 -1.18
C PHE A 248 20.70 -6.40 -0.67
N VAL A 249 19.79 -7.24 -0.19
CA VAL A 249 20.10 -8.64 0.17
C VAL A 249 20.64 -9.38 -1.06
N THR A 250 19.96 -9.25 -2.20
CA THR A 250 20.37 -9.87 -3.46
C THR A 250 21.74 -9.41 -3.93
N ASN A 251 22.04 -8.11 -3.83
CA ASN A 251 23.34 -7.56 -4.19
C ASN A 251 24.46 -8.11 -3.30
N ASP A 252 24.22 -8.17 -2.00
CA ASP A 252 25.20 -8.69 -1.05
C ASP A 252 25.45 -10.18 -1.26
N VAL A 253 24.39 -10.96 -1.52
CA VAL A 253 24.51 -12.38 -1.89
C VAL A 253 25.32 -12.52 -3.18
N ALA A 254 25.05 -11.71 -4.21
CA ALA A 254 25.80 -11.76 -5.47
C ALA A 254 27.29 -11.49 -5.26
N ILE A 255 27.65 -10.54 -4.38
CA ILE A 255 29.04 -10.20 -4.06
C ILE A 255 29.69 -11.29 -3.20
N GLY A 256 29.05 -11.68 -2.09
CA GLY A 256 29.58 -12.64 -1.12
C GLY A 256 29.75 -14.03 -1.74
N ILE A 257 28.75 -14.48 -2.50
CA ILE A 257 28.76 -15.78 -3.19
C ILE A 257 29.47 -15.68 -4.55
N LYS A 258 29.79 -14.48 -5.05
CA LYS A 258 30.42 -14.27 -6.37
C LYS A 258 29.61 -14.93 -7.49
N THR A 259 28.36 -14.53 -7.61
CA THR A 259 27.42 -15.01 -8.64
C THR A 259 26.67 -13.86 -9.29
N SER A 260 25.90 -14.14 -10.33
CA SER A 260 25.07 -13.13 -11.00
C SER A 260 23.86 -12.73 -10.14
N LEU A 261 23.32 -11.53 -10.34
CA LEU A 261 22.11 -11.06 -9.62
C LEU A 261 20.90 -12.00 -9.77
N PRO A 262 20.57 -12.55 -10.97
CA PRO A 262 19.47 -13.50 -11.09
C PRO A 262 19.66 -14.76 -10.25
N VAL A 263 20.88 -15.31 -10.22
CA VAL A 263 21.20 -16.50 -9.42
C VAL A 263 21.18 -16.16 -7.93
N ALA A 264 21.69 -14.99 -7.53
CA ALA A 264 21.62 -14.53 -6.14
C ALA A 264 20.17 -14.37 -5.65
N GLU A 265 19.28 -13.85 -6.51
CA GLU A 265 17.85 -13.74 -6.20
C GLU A 265 17.22 -15.12 -6.00
N GLU A 266 17.52 -16.07 -6.89
CA GLU A 266 17.05 -17.44 -6.78
C GLU A 266 17.54 -18.12 -5.50
N LEU A 267 18.82 -17.95 -5.14
CA LEU A 267 19.38 -18.46 -3.90
C LEU A 267 18.70 -17.87 -2.67
N LYS A 268 18.51 -16.55 -2.65
CA LYS A 268 17.80 -15.84 -1.57
C LYS A 268 16.38 -16.39 -1.39
N ILE A 269 15.62 -16.56 -2.47
CA ILE A 269 14.23 -17.04 -2.43
C ILE A 269 14.16 -18.51 -2.01
N ARG A 270 15.00 -19.38 -2.57
CA ARG A 270 14.89 -20.84 -2.38
C ARG A 270 15.55 -21.37 -1.12
N HIS A 271 16.66 -20.75 -0.70
CA HIS A 271 17.52 -21.29 0.36
C HIS A 271 17.78 -20.32 1.51
N GLY A 272 17.46 -19.03 1.34
CA GLY A 272 17.71 -17.99 2.33
C GLY A 272 16.85 -18.10 3.59
N THR A 273 17.46 -17.77 4.73
CA THR A 273 16.78 -17.59 6.01
C THR A 273 17.57 -16.57 6.85
N CYS A 274 16.86 -15.84 7.72
CA CYS A 274 17.43 -14.98 8.75
C CYS A 274 17.65 -15.72 10.08
N ASP A 275 17.11 -16.93 10.25
CA ASP A 275 17.37 -17.77 11.44
C ASP A 275 18.48 -18.78 11.13
N LEU A 276 19.67 -18.53 11.67
CA LEU A 276 20.85 -19.37 11.44
C LEU A 276 20.88 -20.64 12.31
N ARG A 277 20.07 -20.73 13.37
CA ARG A 277 20.16 -21.80 14.37
C ARG A 277 19.78 -23.18 13.82
N GLY A 278 19.01 -23.21 12.74
CA GLY A 278 18.51 -24.44 12.10
C GLY A 278 19.37 -24.94 10.93
N ILE A 279 20.51 -24.30 10.64
CA ILE A 279 21.34 -24.63 9.48
C ILE A 279 22.50 -25.51 9.92
N ALA A 280 22.73 -26.64 9.24
CA ALA A 280 23.90 -27.47 9.48
C ALA A 280 25.16 -26.84 8.87
N GLU A 281 26.31 -26.96 9.56
CA GLU A 281 27.57 -26.34 9.12
C GLU A 281 28.06 -26.88 7.76
N ASP A 282 27.75 -28.15 7.46
CA ASP A 282 28.12 -28.87 6.25
C ASP A 282 27.02 -28.89 5.18
N GLU A 283 25.91 -28.15 5.37
CA GLU A 283 24.84 -28.08 4.38
C GLU A 283 25.30 -27.31 3.13
N GLU A 284 25.32 -28.01 1.99
CA GLU A 284 25.71 -27.45 0.69
C GLU A 284 24.53 -27.29 -0.26
N ILE A 285 24.58 -26.24 -1.09
CA ILE A 285 23.64 -25.96 -2.18
C ILE A 285 24.41 -26.02 -3.49
N SER A 286 23.89 -26.76 -4.47
CA SER A 286 24.44 -26.78 -5.82
C SER A 286 23.90 -25.59 -6.63
N VAL A 287 24.80 -24.81 -7.22
CA VAL A 287 24.48 -23.61 -7.99
C VAL A 287 24.96 -23.75 -9.42
N SER A 288 24.06 -23.60 -10.38
CA SER A 288 24.43 -23.50 -11.79
C SER A 288 25.01 -22.12 -12.07
N VAL A 289 26.30 -22.05 -12.41
CA VAL A 289 26.97 -20.81 -12.83
C VAL A 289 26.98 -20.77 -14.35
N LEU A 290 26.57 -19.63 -14.93
CA LEU A 290 26.58 -19.44 -16.39
C LEU A 290 28.02 -19.54 -16.91
N GLY A 291 28.30 -20.58 -17.71
CA GLY A 291 29.64 -20.84 -18.29
C GLY A 291 30.45 -21.94 -17.60
N GLU A 292 29.94 -22.56 -16.52
CA GLU A 292 30.57 -23.72 -15.86
C GLU A 292 29.66 -24.95 -15.93
N GLU A 293 30.06 -25.97 -16.68
CA GLU A 293 29.25 -27.19 -16.89
C GLU A 293 29.04 -28.02 -15.61
N ALA A 294 29.95 -27.92 -14.64
CA ALA A 294 29.90 -28.74 -13.43
C ALA A 294 29.02 -28.15 -12.31
N GLY A 295 28.57 -26.90 -12.46
CA GLY A 295 28.02 -26.13 -11.33
C GLY A 295 29.04 -25.96 -10.20
N ARG A 296 28.64 -25.27 -9.13
CA ARG A 296 29.48 -25.04 -7.95
C ARG A 296 28.66 -25.27 -6.69
N ASN A 297 29.18 -26.03 -5.74
CA ASN A 297 28.58 -26.14 -4.41
C ASN A 297 28.98 -24.94 -3.55
N ILE A 298 28.02 -24.41 -2.79
CA ILE A 298 28.24 -23.32 -1.83
C ILE A 298 27.69 -23.74 -0.47
N SER A 299 28.27 -23.23 0.61
CA SER A 299 27.72 -23.42 1.95
C SER A 299 26.40 -22.64 2.08
N ARG A 300 25.34 -23.33 2.54
CA ARG A 300 24.08 -22.66 2.88
C ARG A 300 24.25 -21.72 4.07
N LEU A 301 25.11 -22.09 5.03
CA LEU A 301 25.39 -21.27 6.19
C LEU A 301 26.00 -19.93 5.77
N GLU A 302 27.00 -19.94 4.88
CA GLU A 302 27.61 -18.71 4.35
C GLU A 302 26.59 -17.82 3.63
N LEU A 303 25.72 -18.41 2.79
CA LEU A 303 24.63 -17.69 2.13
C LEU A 303 23.72 -17.00 3.15
N CYS A 304 23.29 -17.72 4.18
CA CYS A 304 22.35 -17.20 5.16
C CYS A 304 23.00 -16.18 6.11
N GLN A 305 24.29 -16.30 6.41
CA GLN A 305 25.04 -15.28 7.15
C GLN A 305 25.07 -13.94 6.41
N VAL A 306 25.27 -13.94 5.09
CA VAL A 306 25.21 -12.72 4.28
C VAL A 306 23.82 -12.09 4.32
N ILE A 307 22.78 -12.93 4.20
CA ILE A 307 21.38 -12.49 4.24
C ILE A 307 21.02 -11.90 5.61
N GLU A 308 21.33 -12.62 6.68
CA GLU A 308 21.05 -12.22 8.06
C GLU A 308 21.74 -10.90 8.42
N ALA A 309 23.02 -10.75 8.05
CA ALA A 309 23.77 -9.51 8.29
C ALA A 309 23.12 -8.30 7.60
N ARG A 310 22.72 -8.41 6.32
CA ARG A 310 22.03 -7.32 5.61
C ARG A 310 20.65 -7.03 6.20
N MET A 311 19.90 -8.05 6.58
CA MET A 311 18.58 -7.87 7.19
C MET A 311 18.69 -7.27 8.60
N ARG A 312 19.74 -7.59 9.36
CA ARG A 312 20.04 -6.96 10.65
C ARG A 312 20.27 -5.47 10.48
N GLU A 313 21.13 -5.07 9.55
CA GLU A 313 21.35 -3.64 9.21
C GLU A 313 20.04 -2.96 8.77
N THR A 314 19.20 -3.68 8.01
CA THR A 314 17.88 -3.18 7.59
C THR A 314 16.97 -2.90 8.79
N PHE A 315 16.93 -3.79 9.78
CA PHE A 315 16.17 -3.56 11.01
C PHE A 315 16.76 -2.46 11.90
N GLU A 316 18.08 -2.29 11.91
CA GLU A 316 18.71 -1.16 12.60
C GLU A 316 18.27 0.18 12.02
N LEU A 317 18.17 0.28 10.69
CA LEU A 317 17.63 1.45 9.98
C LEU A 317 16.15 1.69 10.30
N VAL A 318 15.32 0.65 10.22
CA VAL A 318 13.89 0.73 10.59
C VAL A 318 13.72 1.18 12.04
N GLY A 319 14.49 0.59 12.97
CA GLY A 319 14.45 0.96 14.38
C GLY A 319 14.92 2.39 14.64
N ALA A 320 15.91 2.88 13.89
CA ALA A 320 16.36 4.28 13.98
C ALA A 320 15.27 5.26 13.55
N GLU A 321 14.58 4.94 12.45
CA GLU A 321 13.47 5.73 11.92
C GLU A 321 12.25 5.72 12.87
N MET A 322 11.89 4.57 13.42
CA MET A 322 10.80 4.48 14.40
C MET A 322 11.13 5.28 15.68
N ARG A 323 12.38 5.29 16.12
CA ARG A 323 12.82 6.07 17.29
C ARG A 323 12.77 7.57 17.03
N SER A 324 13.20 8.04 15.86
CA SER A 324 13.15 9.47 15.51
C SER A 324 11.71 9.98 15.41
N ALA A 325 10.77 9.13 15.01
CA ALA A 325 9.34 9.44 14.91
C ALA A 325 8.58 9.45 16.25
N GLY A 326 9.18 8.97 17.35
CA GLY A 326 8.55 8.87 18.67
C GLY A 326 8.08 7.45 19.03
N ALA A 327 9.03 6.51 19.14
CA ALA A 327 8.79 5.08 19.40
C ALA A 327 8.06 4.70 20.71
N GLY A 328 7.64 5.66 21.53
CA GLY A 328 6.96 5.41 22.82
C GLY A 328 5.52 4.89 22.71
N MET A 329 4.98 4.68 21.51
CA MET A 329 3.55 4.49 21.26
C MET A 329 3.23 3.30 20.34
N LEU A 330 3.96 2.17 20.45
CA LEU A 330 3.73 0.99 19.60
C LEU A 330 3.59 -0.34 20.37
N PRO A 331 2.65 -0.47 21.33
CA PRO A 331 2.48 -1.68 22.11
C PRO A 331 2.08 -2.91 21.29
N ALA A 332 1.42 -2.74 20.14
CA ALA A 332 1.10 -3.85 19.23
C ALA A 332 2.32 -4.30 18.39
N GLY A 333 3.44 -3.57 18.46
CA GLY A 333 4.69 -3.95 17.83
C GLY A 333 4.81 -3.53 16.37
N LEU A 334 5.54 -4.32 15.59
CA LEU A 334 5.82 -4.13 14.18
C LEU A 334 5.22 -5.25 13.33
N ILE A 335 4.41 -4.87 12.36
CA ILE A 335 3.90 -5.73 11.30
C ILE A 335 4.83 -5.61 10.09
N LEU A 336 5.35 -6.76 9.63
CA LEU A 336 6.11 -6.87 8.39
C LEU A 336 5.19 -7.36 7.27
N THR A 337 5.23 -6.68 6.14
CA THR A 337 4.58 -7.11 4.91
C THR A 337 5.49 -6.87 3.70
N GLY A 338 5.01 -7.11 2.48
CA GLY A 338 5.80 -6.93 1.27
C GLY A 338 6.55 -8.18 0.82
N GLY A 339 7.15 -8.09 -0.36
CA GLY A 339 7.78 -9.23 -1.02
C GLY A 339 8.92 -9.85 -0.22
N ALA A 340 9.76 -9.01 0.39
CA ALA A 340 10.93 -9.45 1.15
C ALA A 340 10.58 -9.88 2.59
N ALA A 341 9.40 -9.52 3.11
CA ALA A 341 8.90 -10.05 4.39
C ALA A 341 8.60 -11.56 4.36
N GLN A 342 8.62 -12.18 3.17
CA GLN A 342 8.47 -13.63 3.02
C GLN A 342 9.78 -14.41 3.30
N LEU A 343 10.90 -13.72 3.55
CA LEU A 343 12.15 -14.36 3.91
C LEU A 343 12.02 -15.10 5.25
N SER A 344 12.36 -16.39 5.27
CA SER A 344 12.26 -17.21 6.48
C SER A 344 13.06 -16.60 7.64
N GLY A 345 12.55 -16.67 8.88
CA GLY A 345 13.24 -16.17 10.08
C GLY A 345 13.28 -14.65 10.25
N ILE A 346 12.68 -13.88 9.33
CA ILE A 346 12.77 -12.41 9.34
C ILE A 346 12.10 -11.78 10.57
N ALA A 347 11.01 -12.37 11.07
CA ALA A 347 10.34 -11.88 12.26
C ALA A 347 11.18 -12.12 13.51
N GLU A 348 11.81 -13.29 13.62
CA GLU A 348 12.72 -13.64 14.72
C GLU A 348 13.89 -12.65 14.78
N LEU A 349 14.56 -12.42 13.65
CA LEU A 349 15.63 -11.43 13.56
C LEU A 349 15.14 -10.03 13.91
N GLY A 350 13.95 -9.64 13.43
CA GLY A 350 13.34 -8.36 13.77
C GLY A 350 13.10 -8.20 15.28
N ARG A 351 12.60 -9.23 15.97
CA ARG A 351 12.43 -9.23 17.44
C ARG A 351 13.77 -9.08 18.15
N ASP A 352 14.79 -9.80 17.68
CA ASP A 352 16.13 -9.76 18.28
C ASP A 352 16.80 -8.38 18.13
N VAL A 353 16.62 -7.71 16.97
CA VAL A 353 17.22 -6.40 16.72
C VAL A 353 16.43 -5.27 17.39
N LEU A 354 15.10 -5.29 17.26
CA LEU A 354 14.23 -4.18 17.69
C LEU A 354 13.78 -4.28 19.14
N GLN A 355 13.91 -5.45 19.78
CA GLN A 355 13.47 -5.72 21.14
C GLN A 355 11.98 -5.41 21.37
N MET A 356 11.15 -5.73 20.37
CA MET A 356 9.70 -5.54 20.40
C MET A 356 8.98 -6.69 19.68
N PRO A 357 7.65 -6.85 19.83
CA PRO A 357 6.89 -7.83 19.05
C PRO A 357 7.02 -7.52 17.55
N VAL A 358 7.39 -8.54 16.77
CA VAL A 358 7.45 -8.48 15.30
C VAL A 358 6.73 -9.68 14.71
N ARG A 359 5.88 -9.46 13.70
CA ARG A 359 5.16 -10.53 12.99
C ARG A 359 5.03 -10.22 11.50
N VAL A 360 5.08 -11.27 10.67
CA VAL A 360 4.79 -11.15 9.22
C VAL A 360 3.30 -11.34 9.00
N VAL A 361 2.70 -10.52 8.14
CA VAL A 361 1.27 -10.52 7.88
C VAL A 361 1.00 -10.47 6.39
N ALA A 362 0.12 -11.36 5.93
CA ALA A 362 -0.46 -11.30 4.61
C ALA A 362 -1.83 -10.60 4.68
N PRO A 363 -2.29 -9.98 3.59
CA PRO A 363 -3.63 -9.40 3.53
C PRO A 363 -4.72 -10.40 3.88
N THR A 364 -5.77 -9.93 4.55
CA THR A 364 -6.94 -10.74 4.92
C THR A 364 -8.23 -10.02 4.57
N GLY A 365 -9.39 -10.68 4.69
CA GLY A 365 -10.69 -10.01 4.51
C GLY A 365 -11.16 -9.84 3.06
N VAL A 366 -10.39 -10.31 2.08
CA VAL A 366 -10.72 -10.25 0.65
C VAL A 366 -11.17 -11.62 0.12
N GLY A 367 -12.23 -11.64 -0.70
CA GLY A 367 -12.73 -12.84 -1.39
C GLY A 367 -12.35 -12.91 -2.87
N GLY A 368 -12.75 -13.98 -3.57
CA GLY A 368 -12.63 -14.11 -5.03
C GLY A 368 -11.38 -14.86 -5.49
N LEU A 369 -10.70 -14.35 -6.53
CA LEU A 369 -9.47 -14.93 -7.10
C LEU A 369 -8.25 -14.68 -6.19
N THR A 370 -8.22 -15.37 -5.05
CA THR A 370 -7.32 -15.04 -3.94
C THR A 370 -6.11 -15.97 -3.77
N ASP A 371 -6.14 -17.18 -4.35
CA ASP A 371 -5.16 -18.25 -4.08
C ASP A 371 -3.70 -17.85 -4.34
N SER A 372 -3.46 -16.92 -5.27
CA SER A 372 -2.11 -16.45 -5.61
C SER A 372 -1.76 -15.05 -5.09
N ILE A 373 -2.69 -14.36 -4.44
CA ILE A 373 -2.54 -12.95 -4.04
C ILE A 373 -2.71 -12.70 -2.54
N LEU A 374 -3.09 -13.69 -1.73
CA LEU A 374 -3.06 -13.60 -0.26
C LEU A 374 -1.66 -13.87 0.30
N THR A 375 -0.68 -13.13 -0.20
CA THR A 375 0.69 -13.14 0.32
C THR A 375 1.11 -11.72 0.69
N PRO A 376 2.10 -11.55 1.59
CA PRO A 376 2.57 -10.22 1.99
C PRO A 376 2.95 -9.32 0.81
N ALA A 377 3.41 -9.92 -0.31
CA ALA A 377 3.80 -9.22 -1.52
C ALA A 377 2.67 -8.45 -2.23
N TYR A 378 1.40 -8.63 -1.84
CA TYR A 378 0.25 -7.98 -2.47
C TYR A 378 -0.48 -7.01 -1.54
N ALA A 379 0.05 -6.74 -0.35
CA ALA A 379 -0.57 -5.88 0.65
C ALA A 379 -0.91 -4.49 0.13
N THR A 380 0.02 -3.81 -0.55
CA THR A 380 -0.25 -2.51 -1.15
C THR A 380 -1.39 -2.58 -2.16
N ALA A 381 -1.36 -3.54 -3.09
CA ALA A 381 -2.34 -3.65 -4.16
C ALA A 381 -3.75 -3.96 -3.64
N ILE A 382 -3.86 -4.82 -2.63
CA ILE A 382 -5.13 -5.12 -1.94
C ILE A 382 -5.60 -3.89 -1.15
N GLY A 383 -4.68 -3.26 -0.43
CA GLY A 383 -4.94 -2.05 0.33
C GLY A 383 -5.44 -0.88 -0.52
N LEU A 384 -5.03 -0.77 -1.78
CA LEU A 384 -5.58 0.21 -2.72
C LEU A 384 -7.08 -0.02 -3.01
N LEU A 385 -7.52 -1.29 -3.07
CA LEU A 385 -8.94 -1.61 -3.25
C LEU A 385 -9.73 -1.29 -1.98
N GLU A 386 -9.19 -1.62 -0.81
CA GLU A 386 -9.82 -1.33 0.48
C GLU A 386 -9.89 0.18 0.76
N TRP A 387 -8.83 0.92 0.38
CA TRP A 387 -8.81 2.38 0.42
C TRP A 387 -9.98 2.96 -0.38
N GLY A 388 -10.11 2.57 -1.65
CA GLY A 388 -11.21 3.02 -2.48
C GLY A 388 -12.59 2.58 -1.98
N ALA A 389 -12.70 1.40 -1.36
CA ALA A 389 -13.94 0.91 -0.77
C ALA A 389 -14.38 1.75 0.43
N ARG A 390 -13.44 2.17 1.29
CA ARG A 390 -13.70 3.12 2.39
C ARG A 390 -14.17 4.47 1.85
N SER A 391 -13.52 5.01 0.83
CA SER A 391 -13.93 6.27 0.20
C SER A 391 -15.36 6.23 -0.38
N LEU A 392 -15.85 5.06 -0.80
CA LEU A 392 -17.24 4.86 -1.20
C LEU A 392 -18.20 4.87 0.00
N ALA A 393 -17.82 4.26 1.12
CA ALA A 393 -18.64 4.14 2.31
C ALA A 393 -18.79 5.46 3.09
N ASP A 394 -17.74 6.27 3.16
CA ASP A 394 -17.70 7.49 3.97
C ASP A 394 -18.50 8.68 3.38
N GLY A 395 -19.03 8.55 2.16
CA GLY A 395 -19.87 9.57 1.55
C GLY A 395 -19.18 10.93 1.30
N GLU A 396 -17.86 11.00 1.48
CA GLU A 396 -17.03 12.09 0.97
C GLU A 396 -17.34 12.22 -0.54
N PRO A 397 -17.66 13.42 -1.04
CA PRO A 397 -18.11 13.60 -2.41
C PRO A 397 -16.91 13.51 -3.38
N ALA A 398 -16.33 12.32 -3.52
CA ALA A 398 -15.78 11.92 -4.79
C ALA A 398 -16.96 11.94 -5.78
N ARG A 399 -16.92 12.86 -6.74
CA ARG A 399 -17.88 12.92 -7.84
C ARG A 399 -17.77 11.62 -8.64
N TYR A 400 -18.50 10.60 -8.21
CA TYR A 400 -18.79 9.42 -8.99
C TYR A 400 -19.84 9.82 -10.03
N GLU A 401 -19.39 10.17 -11.23
CA GLU A 401 -20.22 9.87 -12.39
C GLU A 401 -20.32 8.35 -12.46
N SER A 402 -21.54 7.87 -12.23
CA SER A 402 -21.93 6.51 -12.53
C SER A 402 -21.48 6.17 -13.95
N ALA A 403 -21.11 4.90 -14.14
CA ALA A 403 -20.70 4.33 -15.42
C ALA A 403 -21.51 4.90 -16.60
N PRO A 404 -20.91 5.09 -17.79
CA PRO A 404 -21.66 5.54 -18.95
C PRO A 404 -22.80 4.56 -19.20
N ALA A 405 -24.02 5.02 -18.94
CA ALA A 405 -25.24 4.35 -19.35
C ALA A 405 -25.29 4.41 -20.88
N PHE A 406 -24.60 3.47 -21.52
CA PHE A 406 -24.72 3.31 -22.96
C PHE A 406 -26.14 2.81 -23.26
N GLY A 407 -26.91 3.68 -23.91
CA GLY A 407 -27.77 3.25 -25.00
C GLY A 407 -29.21 2.91 -24.65
N ILE A 408 -30.01 3.91 -24.26
CA ILE A 408 -31.47 3.87 -24.50
C ILE A 408 -31.96 5.07 -25.32
N LEU A 409 -31.31 6.24 -25.28
CA LEU A 409 -31.70 7.41 -26.11
C LEU A 409 -31.16 7.41 -27.55
N GLY A 410 -30.09 6.65 -27.83
CA GLY A 410 -29.50 6.59 -29.18
C GLY A 410 -30.30 5.76 -30.19
N ARG A 411 -31.11 4.80 -29.73
CA ARG A 411 -31.86 3.88 -30.62
C ARG A 411 -33.25 4.38 -31.02
N ILE A 412 -33.79 5.39 -30.35
CA ILE A 412 -35.09 5.99 -30.71
C ILE A 412 -34.90 7.03 -31.84
N ARG A 413 -33.74 7.68 -31.92
CA ARG A 413 -33.45 8.68 -32.96
C ARG A 413 -33.27 8.07 -34.36
N ASP A 414 -32.77 6.84 -34.44
CA ASP A 414 -32.55 6.15 -35.72
C ASP A 414 -33.74 5.28 -36.15
N ALA A 415 -34.64 4.91 -35.23
CA ALA A 415 -35.91 4.25 -35.55
C ALA A 415 -37.02 5.22 -35.99
N LEU A 416 -36.95 6.50 -35.62
CA LEU A 416 -37.91 7.53 -36.05
C LEU A 416 -37.57 8.16 -37.41
N ARG A 417 -36.38 7.93 -37.96
CA ARG A 417 -35.99 8.37 -39.31
C ARG A 417 -36.29 7.36 -40.42
N SER A 418 -36.79 6.17 -40.09
CA SER A 418 -37.17 5.13 -41.06
C SER A 418 -38.69 4.92 -41.19
N ILE A 419 -39.52 5.75 -40.54
CA ILE A 419 -40.99 5.61 -40.53
C ILE A 419 -41.73 6.83 -41.11
N PHE A 420 -41.04 7.90 -41.50
CA PHE A 420 -41.64 8.98 -42.30
C PHE A 420 -40.73 9.31 -43.50
N PRO A 421 -41.28 9.38 -44.73
CA PRO A 421 -40.50 9.61 -45.95
C PRO A 421 -39.87 11.00 -46.01
#